data_AF-A0A1G2DCZ9-F1
#
_entry.id   AF-A0A1G2DCZ9-F1
#
_cell.length_a   1.000
_cell.length_b   1.000
_cell.length_c   1.000
_cell.angle_alpha   90.00
_cell.angle_beta   90.00
_cell.angle_gamma   90.00
#
_symmetry.space_group_name_H-M   'P 1'
#
loop_
_entity.id
_entity.type
_entity.pdbx_description
1 polymer ?
#
loop_
_entity_poly.entity_id
_entity_poly.type
_entity_poly.pdbx_seq_one_letter_code
_entity_poly.pdbx_strand_id
1 'polypeptide(L)'
;MSGKITVRRFLLTNDYTTLEHIGDIENLLVQLAPVGATRKKLSALDIFNFQTIGDHVFIVAEDTATRKIVGMATLRLKPLLGRGLVGEVEEFVVDEAYRGQGIAGRIHDEIVVAAKEHGVHELRLTSAPWRVIANEFYKKRGYVPYDTNVYRRALP
;
A
#
# COMPACT_ATOMS: atom_id res chain seq x y z
N MET A 1 24.38 -8.97 -0.75
CA MET A 1 24.52 -7.70 0.01
C MET A 1 23.26 -6.91 -0.26
N SER A 2 22.41 -6.65 0.75
CA SER A 2 21.22 -5.81 0.53
C SER A 2 21.68 -4.39 0.19
N GLY A 3 21.22 -3.83 -0.93
CA GLY A 3 21.53 -2.45 -1.27
C GLY A 3 20.86 -1.47 -0.30
N LYS A 4 21.18 -0.19 -0.43
CA LYS A 4 20.50 0.86 0.32
C LYS A 4 19.03 0.89 -0.13
N ILE A 5 18.09 0.68 0.80
CA ILE A 5 16.67 0.82 0.47
C ILE A 5 16.28 2.30 0.49
N THR A 6 15.63 2.80 -0.56
CA THR A 6 14.99 4.13 -0.60
C THR A 6 13.48 3.98 -0.53
N VAL A 7 12.80 4.94 0.10
CA VAL A 7 11.33 5.02 0.12
C VAL A 7 10.95 6.33 -0.54
N ARG A 8 10.02 6.29 -1.48
CA ARG A 8 9.57 7.47 -2.23
C ARG A 8 8.15 7.27 -2.74
N ARG A 9 7.47 8.39 -2.99
CA ARG A 9 6.25 8.39 -3.80
C ARG A 9 6.58 7.91 -5.22
N PHE A 10 5.65 7.20 -5.82
CA PHE A 10 5.80 6.61 -7.14
C PHE A 10 4.62 7.02 -8.00
N LEU A 11 4.93 7.58 -9.16
CA LEU A 11 3.93 7.92 -10.16
C LEU A 11 3.79 6.72 -11.08
N LEU A 12 2.67 6.01 -10.93
CA LEU A 12 2.33 4.92 -11.83
C LEU A 12 1.82 5.54 -13.14
N THR A 13 2.71 5.96 -14.03
CA THR A 13 2.37 6.50 -15.36
C THR A 13 3.23 5.90 -16.47
N ASN A 14 2.80 6.05 -17.73
CA ASN A 14 3.53 5.51 -18.89
C ASN A 14 4.97 6.04 -18.98
N ASP A 15 5.21 7.27 -18.52
CA ASP A 15 6.54 7.91 -18.59
C ASP A 15 7.49 7.43 -17.49
N TYR A 16 6.97 6.87 -16.40
CA TYR A 16 7.75 6.51 -15.20
C TYR A 16 7.64 5.04 -14.79
N THR A 17 6.82 4.24 -15.50
CA THR A 17 6.53 2.84 -15.16
C THR A 17 7.03 1.89 -16.24
N THR A 18 8.02 1.06 -15.90
CA THR A 18 8.53 -0.01 -16.77
C THR A 18 7.76 -1.31 -16.54
N LEU A 19 7.91 -2.28 -17.45
CA LEU A 19 7.37 -3.63 -17.25
C LEU A 19 7.98 -4.33 -16.03
N GLU A 20 9.22 -4.01 -15.68
CA GLU A 20 9.87 -4.51 -14.47
C GLU A 20 9.19 -3.97 -13.20
N HIS A 21 8.87 -2.67 -13.16
CA HIS A 21 8.09 -2.10 -12.06
C HIS A 21 6.72 -2.80 -11.91
N ILE A 22 6.03 -3.05 -13.02
CA ILE A 22 4.76 -3.80 -12.99
C ILE A 22 4.96 -5.21 -12.44
N GLY A 23 5.98 -5.93 -12.91
CA GLY A 23 6.29 -7.27 -12.43
C GLY A 23 6.61 -7.31 -10.93
N ASP A 24 7.37 -6.33 -10.42
CA ASP A 24 7.66 -6.21 -9.00
C ASP A 24 6.40 -5.93 -8.16
N ILE A 25 5.53 -5.04 -8.63
CA ILE A 25 4.25 -4.73 -7.98
C ILE A 25 3.36 -5.97 -7.94
N GLU A 26 3.24 -6.71 -9.05
CA GLU A 26 2.48 -7.96 -9.11
C GLU A 26 3.01 -9.00 -8.11
N ASN A 27 4.33 -9.17 -8.05
CA ASN A 27 4.98 -10.08 -7.11
C ASN A 27 4.70 -9.70 -5.64
N LEU A 28 4.70 -8.40 -5.32
CA LEU A 28 4.35 -7.90 -3.99
C LEU A 28 2.87 -8.14 -3.66
N LEU A 29 1.97 -7.84 -4.60
CA LEU A 29 0.52 -8.00 -4.41
C LEU A 29 0.12 -9.46 -4.18
N VAL A 30 0.83 -10.42 -4.75
CA VAL A 30 0.64 -11.85 -4.47
C VAL A 30 0.93 -12.16 -3.00
N GLN A 31 1.99 -11.58 -2.41
CA GLN A 31 2.36 -11.80 -1.00
C GLN A 31 1.39 -11.14 0.00
N LEU A 32 0.53 -10.24 -0.46
CA LEU A 32 -0.51 -9.62 0.36
C LEU A 32 -1.72 -10.56 0.55
N ALA A 33 -1.99 -11.42 -0.42
CA ALA A 33 -3.14 -12.32 -0.41
C ALA A 33 -2.93 -13.50 0.56
N PRO A 34 -4.01 -14.15 1.04
CA PRO A 34 -3.90 -15.43 1.74
C PRO A 34 -3.12 -16.45 0.89
N VAL A 35 -2.38 -17.35 1.56
CA VAL A 35 -1.68 -18.44 0.88
C VAL A 35 -2.66 -19.23 0.03
N GLY A 36 -2.35 -19.41 -1.26
CA GLY A 36 -3.18 -20.12 -2.23
C GLY A 36 -4.30 -19.29 -2.88
N ALA A 37 -4.45 -18.01 -2.53
CA ALA A 37 -5.38 -17.12 -3.24
C ALA A 37 -4.81 -16.71 -4.60
N THR A 38 -5.60 -16.86 -5.66
CA THR A 38 -5.25 -16.34 -6.98
C THR A 38 -5.46 -14.83 -7.01
N ARG A 39 -4.44 -14.09 -7.45
CA ARG A 39 -4.56 -12.66 -7.76
C ARG A 39 -4.59 -12.47 -9.27
N LYS A 40 -5.48 -11.59 -9.73
CA LYS A 40 -5.52 -11.15 -11.12
C LYS A 40 -4.21 -10.42 -11.45
N LYS A 41 -3.65 -10.66 -12.64
CA LYS A 41 -2.56 -9.85 -13.20
C LYS A 41 -3.03 -8.44 -13.51
N LEU A 42 -2.19 -7.44 -13.27
CA LEU A 42 -2.52 -6.06 -13.56
C LEU A 42 -2.69 -5.88 -15.08
N SER A 43 -3.87 -5.43 -15.48
CA SER A 43 -4.13 -5.01 -16.85
C SER A 43 -3.87 -3.52 -17.01
N ALA A 44 -3.67 -3.08 -18.26
CA ALA A 44 -3.58 -1.65 -18.58
C ALA A 44 -4.81 -0.86 -18.08
N LEU A 45 -6.00 -1.49 -18.09
CA LEU A 45 -7.22 -0.88 -17.56
C LEU A 45 -7.19 -0.72 -16.04
N ASP A 46 -6.59 -1.66 -15.29
CA ASP A 46 -6.46 -1.52 -13.83
C ASP A 46 -5.53 -0.35 -13.48
N ILE A 47 -4.41 -0.22 -14.21
CA ILE A 47 -3.47 0.90 -14.07
C ILE A 47 -4.17 2.21 -14.40
N PHE A 48 -4.87 2.26 -15.55
CA PHE A 48 -5.62 3.45 -15.97
C PHE A 48 -6.67 3.87 -14.94
N ASN A 49 -7.45 2.92 -14.41
CA ASN A 49 -8.44 3.20 -13.39
C ASN A 49 -7.80 3.73 -12.11
N PHE A 50 -6.69 3.14 -11.67
CA PHE A 50 -5.94 3.60 -10.50
C PHE A 50 -5.47 5.05 -10.65
N GLN A 51 -5.06 5.46 -11.86
CA GLN A 51 -4.59 6.82 -12.16
C GLN A 51 -5.71 7.86 -12.30
N THR A 52 -6.86 7.46 -12.87
CA THR A 52 -7.88 8.42 -13.36
C THR A 52 -9.11 8.49 -12.47
N ILE A 53 -9.45 7.39 -11.81
CA ILE A 53 -10.61 7.30 -10.92
C ILE A 53 -10.15 7.37 -9.47
N GLY A 54 -8.99 6.79 -9.20
CA GLY A 54 -8.42 6.75 -7.87
C GLY A 54 -7.81 8.08 -7.43
N ASP A 55 -8.07 8.47 -6.20
CA ASP A 55 -7.36 9.56 -5.54
C ASP A 55 -6.36 8.93 -4.56
N HIS A 56 -5.16 8.63 -5.05
CA HIS A 56 -4.18 7.85 -4.33
C HIS A 56 -2.79 8.48 -4.33
N VAL A 57 -2.10 8.37 -3.21
CA VAL A 57 -0.65 8.48 -3.15
C VAL A 57 -0.07 7.07 -3.13
N PHE A 58 0.74 6.74 -4.14
CA PHE A 58 1.41 5.44 -4.21
C PHE A 58 2.84 5.57 -3.71
N ILE A 59 3.24 4.71 -2.77
CA ILE A 59 4.57 4.73 -2.13
C ILE A 59 5.23 3.39 -2.36
N VAL A 60 6.52 3.43 -2.75
CA VAL A 60 7.33 2.24 -2.94
C VAL A 60 8.63 2.33 -2.15
N ALA A 61 9.10 1.17 -1.70
CA ALA A 61 10.46 0.95 -1.26
C ALA A 61 11.25 0.27 -2.38
N GLU A 62 12.41 0.80 -2.72
CA GLU A 62 13.24 0.33 -3.83
C GLU A 62 14.64 -0.03 -3.33
N ASP A 63 15.16 -1.20 -3.72
CA ASP A 63 16.57 -1.52 -3.52
C ASP A 63 17.38 -0.81 -4.60
N THR A 64 18.23 0.16 -4.20
CA THR A 64 19.00 0.94 -5.17
C THR A 64 20.03 0.13 -5.94
N ALA A 65 20.50 -1.00 -5.39
CA ALA A 65 21.50 -1.83 -6.04
C ALA A 65 20.88 -2.63 -7.21
N THR A 66 19.65 -3.10 -7.04
CA THR A 66 18.96 -3.92 -8.05
C THR A 66 17.88 -3.16 -8.82
N ARG A 67 17.56 -1.92 -8.42
CA ARG A 67 16.43 -1.12 -8.91
C ARG A 67 15.06 -1.78 -8.70
N LYS A 68 14.99 -2.82 -7.86
CA LYS A 68 13.78 -3.61 -7.63
C LYS A 68 12.86 -2.90 -6.64
N ILE A 69 11.55 -2.87 -6.90
CA ILE A 69 10.56 -2.49 -5.90
C ILE A 69 10.35 -3.67 -4.94
N VAL A 70 10.62 -3.43 -3.65
CA VAL A 70 10.66 -4.46 -2.59
C VAL A 70 9.65 -4.21 -1.47
N GLY A 71 8.88 -3.14 -1.57
CA GLY A 71 7.75 -2.87 -0.69
C GLY A 71 6.88 -1.79 -1.28
N MET A 72 5.60 -1.79 -0.91
CA MET A 72 4.63 -0.84 -1.42
C MET A 72 3.51 -0.60 -0.42
N ALA A 73 2.84 0.54 -0.56
CA ALA A 73 1.54 0.81 0.02
C ALA A 73 0.85 1.94 -0.77
N THR A 74 -0.48 1.96 -0.74
CA THR A 74 -1.28 3.05 -1.30
C THR A 74 -2.01 3.79 -0.18
N LEU A 75 -2.07 5.11 -0.27
CA LEU A 75 -2.93 5.95 0.56
C LEU A 75 -4.06 6.45 -0.33
N ARG A 76 -5.28 5.96 -0.12
CA ARG A 76 -6.48 6.50 -0.77
C ARG A 76 -6.98 7.71 0.01
N LEU A 77 -7.14 8.84 -0.66
CA LEU A 77 -7.84 10.01 -0.15
C LEU A 77 -9.34 9.81 -0.34
N LYS A 78 -10.11 9.98 0.74
CA LYS A 78 -11.54 9.69 0.75
C LYS A 78 -12.32 10.84 1.37
N PRO A 79 -12.87 11.76 0.55
CA PRO A 79 -13.73 12.82 1.04
C PRO A 79 -15.06 12.23 1.54
N LEU A 80 -15.45 12.58 2.76
CA LEU A 80 -16.71 12.17 3.38
C LEU A 80 -17.48 13.42 3.83
N LEU A 81 -18.70 13.62 3.31
CA LEU A 81 -19.47 14.85 3.57
C LEU A 81 -19.64 15.18 5.07
N GLY A 82 -19.87 14.17 5.91
CA GLY A 82 -20.08 14.35 7.35
C GLY A 82 -18.82 14.19 8.22
N ARG A 83 -17.66 13.87 7.63
CA ARG A 83 -16.42 13.61 8.37
C ARG A 83 -15.20 14.33 7.82
N GLY A 84 -15.30 15.03 6.69
CA GLY A 84 -14.14 15.63 6.02
C GLY A 84 -13.30 14.59 5.29
N LEU A 85 -12.02 14.89 5.09
CA LEU A 85 -11.09 14.05 4.34
C LEU A 85 -10.41 13.00 5.25
N VAL A 86 -10.63 11.72 4.97
CA VAL A 86 -9.92 10.60 5.63
C VAL A 86 -8.98 9.92 4.64
N GLY A 87 -7.96 9.24 5.17
CA GLY A 87 -7.02 8.46 4.38
C GLY A 87 -7.17 6.97 4.67
N GLU A 88 -7.31 6.14 3.63
CA GLU A 88 -7.32 4.68 3.76
C GLU A 88 -5.97 4.12 3.29
N VAL A 89 -5.27 3.41 4.19
CA VAL A 89 -4.01 2.73 3.88
C VAL A 89 -4.34 1.36 3.31
N GLU A 90 -4.02 1.20 2.04
CA GLU A 90 -4.35 0.05 1.23
C GLU A 90 -3.07 -0.61 0.69
N GLU A 91 -3.20 -1.88 0.31
CA GLU A 91 -2.16 -2.65 -0.41
C GLU A 91 -0.75 -2.64 0.22
N PHE A 92 -0.67 -2.54 1.55
CA PHE A 92 0.60 -2.46 2.28
C PHE A 92 1.28 -3.84 2.41
N VAL A 93 2.42 -3.98 1.75
CA VAL A 93 3.26 -5.18 1.78
C VAL A 93 4.76 -4.86 1.65
N VAL A 94 5.59 -5.68 2.28
CA VAL A 94 7.05 -5.73 2.07
C VAL A 94 7.40 -7.15 1.66
N ASP A 95 8.22 -7.27 0.62
CA ASP A 95 8.76 -8.52 0.11
C ASP A 95 9.37 -9.32 1.27
N GLU A 96 8.99 -10.58 1.42
CA GLU A 96 9.45 -11.47 2.49
C GLU A 96 10.97 -11.49 2.64
N ALA A 97 11.72 -11.49 1.53
CA ALA A 97 13.18 -11.47 1.56
C ALA A 97 13.78 -10.18 2.13
N TYR A 98 12.98 -9.10 2.23
CA TYR A 98 13.37 -7.78 2.71
C TYR A 98 12.77 -7.41 4.07
N ARG A 99 12.03 -8.34 4.71
CA ARG A 99 11.43 -8.11 6.04
C ARG A 99 12.50 -8.04 7.14
N GLY A 100 12.13 -7.48 8.28
CA GLY A 100 13.04 -7.30 9.43
C GLY A 100 14.00 -6.10 9.31
N GLN A 101 14.01 -5.39 8.17
CA GLN A 101 14.93 -4.28 7.90
C GLN A 101 14.31 -2.88 8.16
N GLY A 102 13.16 -2.82 8.84
CA GLY A 102 12.46 -1.55 9.13
C GLY A 102 11.77 -0.87 7.94
N ILE A 103 11.73 -1.51 6.76
CA ILE A 103 11.15 -0.95 5.52
C ILE A 103 9.68 -0.57 5.70
N ALA A 104 8.88 -1.43 6.32
CA ALA A 104 7.47 -1.14 6.57
C ALA A 104 7.30 0.14 7.40
N GLY A 105 8.15 0.36 8.40
CA GLY A 105 8.11 1.60 9.18
C GLY A 105 8.32 2.83 8.32
N ARG A 106 9.33 2.80 7.45
CA ARG A 106 9.65 3.91 6.55
C ARG A 106 8.57 4.18 5.51
N ILE A 107 7.94 3.14 4.96
CA ILE A 107 6.78 3.28 4.06
C ILE A 107 5.61 3.94 4.82
N HIS A 108 5.34 3.50 6.06
CA HIS A 108 4.28 4.06 6.88
C HIS A 108 4.53 5.52 7.28
N ASP A 109 5.77 5.88 7.60
CA ASP A 109 6.13 7.26 7.92
C ASP A 109 5.85 8.18 6.72
N GLU A 110 6.18 7.75 5.50
CA GLU A 110 5.86 8.48 4.27
C GLU A 110 4.34 8.58 4.03
N ILE A 111 3.56 7.54 4.35
CA ILE A 111 2.09 7.61 4.32
C ILE A 111 1.59 8.71 5.26
N VAL A 112 2.12 8.79 6.48
CA VAL A 112 1.70 9.81 7.46
C VAL A 112 2.07 11.21 6.98
N VAL A 113 3.25 11.39 6.39
CA VAL A 113 3.67 12.66 5.78
C VAL A 113 2.70 13.06 4.66
N ALA A 114 2.46 12.15 3.70
CA ALA A 114 1.54 12.39 2.60
C ALA A 114 0.12 12.71 3.09
N ALA A 115 -0.38 11.99 4.09
CA ALA A 115 -1.70 12.24 4.67
C ALA A 115 -1.82 13.65 5.25
N LYS A 116 -0.82 14.09 6.03
CA LYS A 116 -0.78 15.44 6.61
C LYS A 116 -0.74 16.53 5.55
N GLU A 117 0.05 16.35 4.49
CA GLU A 117 0.13 17.31 3.38
C GLU A 117 -1.22 17.51 2.66
N HIS A 118 -2.04 16.46 2.59
CA HIS A 118 -3.38 16.54 1.99
C HIS A 118 -4.46 16.99 2.98
N GLY A 119 -4.12 17.26 4.25
CA GLY A 119 -5.10 17.63 5.27
C GLY A 119 -5.98 16.47 5.75
N VAL A 120 -5.52 15.22 5.59
CA VAL A 120 -6.18 14.05 6.18
C VAL A 120 -6.09 14.13 7.70
N HIS A 121 -7.23 14.04 8.38
CA HIS A 121 -7.31 14.09 9.84
C HIS A 121 -7.32 12.70 10.50
N GLU A 122 -7.62 11.64 9.75
CA GLU A 122 -7.72 10.27 10.25
C GLU A 122 -7.21 9.27 9.20
N LEU A 123 -6.33 8.35 9.62
CA LEU A 123 -5.90 7.20 8.82
C LEU A 123 -6.66 5.94 9.24
N ARG A 124 -7.17 5.20 8.26
CA ARG A 124 -7.89 3.94 8.42
C ARG A 124 -7.24 2.83 7.62
N LEU A 125 -7.45 1.60 8.04
CA LEU A 125 -7.05 0.40 7.30
C LEU A 125 -7.89 -0.78 7.74
N THR A 126 -7.91 -1.81 6.91
CA THR A 126 -8.38 -3.13 7.32
C THR A 126 -7.21 -4.11 7.30
N SER A 127 -7.08 -4.89 8.37
CA SER A 127 -6.10 -5.96 8.44
C SER A 127 -6.82 -7.21 8.92
N ALA A 128 -6.59 -8.31 8.20
CA ALA A 128 -7.18 -9.57 8.58
C ALA A 128 -6.64 -10.05 9.94
N PRO A 129 -7.47 -10.70 10.79
CA PRO A 129 -7.04 -11.13 12.13
C PRO A 129 -5.81 -12.05 12.12
N TRP A 130 -5.67 -12.91 11.11
CA TRP A 130 -4.54 -13.84 10.98
C TRP A 130 -3.20 -13.15 10.65
N ARG A 131 -3.19 -11.88 10.22
CA ARG A 131 -1.95 -11.11 9.98
C ARG A 131 -1.40 -10.55 11.30
N VAL A 132 -1.04 -11.42 12.24
CA VAL A 132 -0.66 -11.03 13.62
C VAL A 132 0.45 -9.97 13.63
N ILE A 133 1.51 -10.17 12.84
CA ILE A 133 2.64 -9.23 12.73
C ILE A 133 2.17 -7.85 12.24
N ALA A 134 1.29 -7.79 11.23
CA ALA A 134 0.78 -6.54 10.69
C ALA A 134 -0.12 -5.82 11.72
N ASN A 135 -1.01 -6.56 12.39
CA ASN A 135 -1.87 -5.98 13.43
C ASN A 135 -1.06 -5.38 14.59
N GLU A 136 -0.02 -6.08 15.06
CA GLU A 136 0.89 -5.53 16.09
C GLU A 136 1.70 -4.35 15.58
N PHE A 137 2.11 -4.36 14.32
CA PHE A 137 2.78 -3.22 13.67
C PHE A 137 1.91 -1.96 13.70
N TYR A 138 0.61 -2.07 13.38
CA TYR A 138 -0.33 -0.95 13.39
C TYR A 138 -0.64 -0.47 14.81
N LYS A 139 -0.89 -1.38 15.76
CA LYS A 139 -1.13 -1.01 17.17
C LYS A 139 0.01 -0.19 17.76
N LYS A 140 1.27 -0.59 17.51
CA LYS A 140 2.46 0.14 17.94
C LYS A 140 2.58 1.55 17.32
N ARG A 141 1.81 1.84 16.28
CA ARG A 141 1.76 3.14 15.58
C ARG A 141 0.50 3.94 15.91
N GLY A 142 -0.21 3.57 16.97
CA GLY A 142 -1.37 4.31 17.47
C GLY A 142 -2.68 4.00 16.74
N TYR A 143 -2.70 3.00 15.85
CA TYR A 143 -3.97 2.50 15.32
C TYR A 143 -4.69 1.72 16.40
N VAL A 144 -5.99 2.01 16.54
CA VAL A 144 -6.88 1.30 17.45
C VAL A 144 -7.94 0.53 16.64
N PRO A 145 -8.38 -0.65 17.09
CA PRO A 145 -9.50 -1.34 16.45
C PRO A 145 -10.73 -0.44 16.39
N TYR A 146 -11.37 -0.38 15.22
CA TYR A 146 -12.64 0.31 15.05
C TYR A 146 -13.78 -0.70 15.17
N ASP A 147 -14.68 -0.51 16.12
CA ASP A 147 -15.79 -1.43 16.38
C ASP A 147 -16.86 -1.28 15.28
N THR A 148 -16.70 -2.07 14.21
CA THR A 148 -17.60 -2.07 13.04
C THR A 148 -17.59 -3.42 12.33
N ASN A 149 -18.67 -3.70 11.60
CA ASN A 149 -18.76 -4.85 10.71
C ASN A 149 -18.18 -4.53 9.32
N VAL A 150 -17.60 -5.54 8.66
CA VAL A 150 -17.17 -5.48 7.25
C VAL A 150 -18.08 -6.38 6.42
N TYR A 151 -18.83 -5.80 5.47
CA TYR A 151 -19.72 -6.53 4.57
C TYR A 151 -19.20 -6.50 3.13
N ARG A 152 -19.39 -7.59 2.39
CA ARG A 152 -19.00 -7.72 0.98
C ARG A 152 -20.10 -8.43 0.20
N ARG A 153 -20.39 -7.96 -1.02
CA ARG A 153 -21.28 -8.59 -2.00
C ARG A 153 -20.63 -8.46 -3.37
N ALA A 154 -20.50 -9.58 -4.10
CA ALA A 154 -20.06 -9.54 -5.49
C ALA A 154 -21.19 -8.99 -6.39
N LEU A 155 -20.83 -8.19 -7.38
CA LEU A 155 -21.73 -7.72 -8.44
C LEU A 155 -21.49 -8.56 -9.70
N PRO A 156 -22.52 -8.81 -10.52
CA PRO A 156 -22.40 -9.53 -11.80
C PRO A 156 -21.55 -8.75 -12.82
#